data_AF-A0A7C5SLC3-F1
#
_entry.id   AF-A0A7C5SLC3-F1
#
_cell.length_a   1.000
_cell.length_b   1.000
_cell.length_c   1.000
_cell.angle_alpha   90.00
_cell.angle_beta   90.00
_cell.angle_gamma   90.00
#
_symmetry.space_group_name_H-M   'P 1'
#
loop_
_entity.id
_entity.type
_entity.pdbx_description
1 polymer ?
#
loop_
_entity_poly.entity_id
_entity_poly.type
_entity_poly.pdbx_seq_one_letter_code
_entity_poly.pdbx_strand_id
1 'polypeptide(L)'
;MGRAARNVNAKVVMYADTVTGSMQRAIEETQRRRAKQLAYNEAHGITPATIKKDIRRGIEAELKARRTARRAAETDETPIDARELVRVLEAEMLEAAGAFEFEKAAALRDQMLKVREIIEAEAGPAGDESDEPVMLRRGEIERPIRA
;
A
#
# COMPACT_ATOMS: atom_id res chain seq x y z
N MET A 1 2.03 -9.22 -17.47
CA MET A 1 2.73 -10.51 -17.22
C MET A 1 4.04 -10.32 -16.42
N GLY A 2 4.95 -9.42 -16.81
CA GLY A 2 6.28 -9.28 -16.16
C GLY A 2 6.28 -8.94 -14.65
N ARG A 3 5.28 -8.21 -14.14
CA ARG A 3 5.15 -7.93 -12.69
C ARG A 3 5.00 -9.22 -11.87
N ALA A 4 4.27 -10.21 -12.39
CA ALA A 4 4.01 -11.46 -11.70
C ALA A 4 5.26 -12.35 -11.62
N ALA A 5 6.22 -12.23 -12.55
CA ALA A 5 7.40 -13.08 -12.63
C ALA A 5 8.40 -12.98 -11.45
N ARG A 6 8.12 -12.15 -10.44
CA ARG A 6 8.94 -12.00 -9.23
C ARG A 6 8.62 -13.01 -8.14
N ASN A 7 7.60 -13.85 -8.33
CA ASN A 7 7.15 -14.84 -7.36
C ASN A 7 7.07 -16.24 -8.01
N VAL A 8 7.45 -17.27 -7.26
CA VAL A 8 7.47 -18.67 -7.73
C VAL A 8 6.08 -19.21 -8.09
N ASN A 9 5.04 -18.82 -7.36
CA ASN A 9 3.66 -19.29 -7.53
C ASN A 9 2.81 -18.31 -8.34
N ALA A 10 3.46 -17.43 -9.09
CA ALA A 10 2.77 -16.39 -9.83
C ALA A 10 1.88 -16.95 -10.95
N LYS A 11 0.64 -16.48 -10.99
CA LYS A 11 -0.34 -16.74 -12.05
C LYS A 11 -0.84 -15.42 -12.62
N VAL A 12 -1.09 -15.40 -13.93
CA VAL A 12 -1.75 -14.29 -14.61
C VAL A 12 -3.05 -14.81 -15.18
N VAL A 13 -4.15 -14.13 -14.88
CA VAL A 13 -5.48 -14.41 -15.43
C VAL A 13 -5.84 -13.25 -16.36
N MET A 14 -6.27 -13.57 -17.58
CA MET A 14 -6.74 -12.58 -18.56
C MET A 14 -8.22 -12.86 -18.81
N TYR A 15 -9.08 -11.91 -18.47
CA TYR A 15 -10.50 -12.00 -18.77
C TYR A 15 -10.75 -11.38 -20.15
N ALA A 16 -11.25 -12.20 -21.09
CA ALA A 16 -11.60 -11.80 -22.43
C ALA A 16 -12.52 -12.84 -23.06
N ASP A 17 -13.43 -12.42 -23.93
CA ASP A 17 -14.31 -13.33 -24.67
C ASP A 17 -13.59 -14.06 -25.81
N THR A 18 -12.59 -13.40 -26.41
CA THR A 18 -11.78 -13.95 -27.49
C THR A 18 -10.30 -13.63 -27.31
N VAL A 19 -9.44 -14.48 -27.87
CA VAL A 19 -7.99 -14.25 -27.87
C VAL A 19 -7.63 -13.31 -29.01
N THR A 20 -7.24 -12.08 -28.67
CA THR A 20 -6.75 -11.12 -29.66
C THR A 20 -5.34 -11.48 -30.14
N GLY A 21 -4.93 -11.01 -31.32
CA GLY A 21 -3.56 -11.24 -31.81
C GLY A 21 -2.45 -10.71 -30.88
N SER A 22 -2.72 -9.63 -30.13
CA SER A 22 -1.80 -9.13 -29.11
C SER A 22 -1.70 -10.06 -27.90
N MET A 23 -2.82 -10.65 -27.46
CA MET A 23 -2.82 -11.67 -26.42
C MET A 23 -2.04 -12.90 -26.85
N GLN A 24 -2.29 -13.38 -28.07
CA GLN A 24 -1.59 -14.55 -28.64
C GLN A 24 -0.07 -14.37 -28.58
N ARG A 25 0.44 -13.27 -29.13
CA ARG A 25 1.88 -12.96 -29.10
C ARG A 25 2.45 -12.89 -27.68
N ALA A 26 1.70 -12.29 -26.74
CA ALA A 26 2.13 -12.18 -25.35
C ALA A 26 2.17 -13.54 -24.63
N ILE A 27 1.19 -14.40 -24.89
CA ILE A 27 1.11 -15.76 -24.34
C ILE A 27 2.26 -16.62 -24.89
N GLU A 28 2.44 -16.63 -26.21
CA GLU A 28 3.48 -17.40 -26.89
C GLU A 28 4.88 -17.00 -26.42
N GLU A 29 5.19 -15.70 -26.37
CA GLU A 29 6.50 -15.23 -25.90
C GLU A 29 6.73 -15.58 -24.43
N THR A 30 5.69 -15.55 -23.60
CA THR A 30 5.78 -15.96 -22.18
C THR A 30 6.04 -17.46 -22.05
N GLN A 31 5.34 -18.29 -22.82
CA GLN A 31 5.56 -19.74 -22.85
C GLN A 31 6.96 -20.09 -23.36
N ARG A 32 7.41 -19.46 -24.46
CA ARG A 32 8.74 -19.64 -25.03
C ARG A 32 9.85 -19.31 -24.03
N ARG A 33 9.72 -18.21 -23.27
CA ARG A 33 10.68 -17.84 -22.21
C ARG A 33 10.66 -18.83 -21.06
N ARG A 34 9.47 -19.23 -20.60
CA ARG A 34 9.31 -20.18 -19.49
C ARG A 34 9.94 -21.54 -19.81
N ALA A 35 9.73 -22.06 -21.02
CA ALA A 35 10.33 -23.33 -21.45
C ALA A 35 11.86 -23.28 -21.40
N LYS A 36 12.48 -22.21 -21.90
CA LYS A 36 13.94 -22.01 -21.83
C LYS A 36 14.45 -21.92 -20.39
N GLN A 37 13.72 -21.22 -19.53
CA GLN A 37 14.07 -21.08 -18.10
C GLN A 37 13.99 -22.41 -17.37
N LEU A 38 12.95 -23.22 -17.62
CA LEU A 38 12.82 -24.55 -17.02
C LEU A 38 13.92 -25.50 -17.46
N ALA A 39 14.22 -25.54 -18.77
CA ALA A 39 15.31 -26.36 -19.29
C ALA A 39 16.68 -25.94 -18.73
N TYR A 40 16.92 -24.62 -18.62
CA TYR A 40 18.14 -24.11 -17.98
C TYR A 40 18.22 -24.51 -16.52
N ASN A 41 17.12 -24.36 -15.77
CA ASN A 41 17.07 -24.72 -14.36
C ASN A 41 17.30 -26.23 -14.14
N GLU A 42 16.71 -27.08 -14.97
CA GLU A 42 16.89 -28.53 -14.92
C GLU A 42 18.35 -28.91 -15.22
N ALA A 43 18.93 -28.35 -16.29
CA ALA A 43 20.32 -28.61 -16.66
C ALA A 43 21.35 -28.18 -15.58
N HIS A 44 20.99 -27.20 -14.74
CA HIS A 44 21.87 -26.65 -13.71
C HIS A 44 21.43 -26.98 -12.27
N GLY A 45 20.38 -27.79 -12.08
CA GLY A 45 19.84 -28.12 -10.75
C GLY A 45 19.31 -26.93 -9.95
N ILE A 46 18.85 -25.86 -10.60
CA ILE A 46 18.38 -24.64 -9.95
C ILE A 46 16.91 -24.80 -9.53
N THR A 47 16.65 -24.69 -8.22
CA THR A 47 15.28 -24.62 -7.69
C THR A 47 14.79 -23.17 -7.65
N PRO A 48 13.66 -22.82 -8.31
CA PRO A 48 13.13 -21.46 -8.26
C PRO A 48 12.76 -21.03 -6.83
N ALA A 49 13.27 -19.88 -6.40
CA ALA A 49 12.96 -19.28 -5.10
C ALA A 49 12.56 -17.81 -5.25
N THR A 50 11.65 -17.35 -4.39
CA THR A 50 11.28 -15.93 -4.34
C THR A 50 12.35 -15.16 -3.56
N ILE A 51 12.85 -14.07 -4.15
CA ILE A 51 13.88 -13.23 -3.51
C ILE A 51 13.27 -12.52 -2.29
N LYS A 52 13.89 -12.69 -1.12
CA LYS A 52 13.61 -11.88 0.08
C LYS A 52 14.48 -10.62 0.03
N LYS A 53 13.88 -9.44 -0.10
CA LYS A 53 14.60 -8.16 -0.06
C LYS A 53 14.34 -7.48 1.29
N ASP A 54 15.42 -7.08 1.97
CA ASP A 54 15.32 -6.34 3.22
C ASP A 54 14.75 -4.93 2.97
N ILE A 55 13.87 -4.51 3.87
CA ILE A 55 13.42 -3.13 3.97
C ILE A 55 14.55 -2.35 4.66
N ARG A 56 15.01 -1.25 4.07
CA ARG A 56 16.18 -0.49 4.57
C ARG A 56 15.92 0.04 6.00
N ARG A 57 16.81 -0.29 6.93
CA ARG A 57 16.73 0.00 8.39
C ARG A 57 16.65 1.49 8.80
N GLY A 58 16.96 2.43 7.91
CA GLY A 58 16.93 3.86 8.24
C GLY A 58 15.54 4.37 8.66
N ILE A 59 14.48 3.77 8.12
CA ILE A 59 13.10 4.19 8.33
C ILE A 59 12.65 3.96 9.78
N GLU A 60 13.10 2.88 10.43
CA GLU A 60 12.63 2.48 11.78
C GLU A 60 13.18 3.37 12.92
N ALA A 61 14.43 3.81 12.82
CA ALA A 61 15.06 4.64 13.85
C ALA A 61 14.44 6.04 13.92
N GLU A 62 14.07 6.60 12.76
CA GLU A 62 13.48 7.93 12.62
C GLU A 62 12.01 7.96 13.05
N LEU A 63 11.26 6.89 12.76
CA LEU A 63 9.90 6.65 13.25
C LEU A 63 9.80 6.71 14.79
N LYS A 64 10.83 6.23 15.50
CA LYS A 64 10.85 6.22 16.97
C LYS A 64 11.08 7.61 17.55
N ALA A 65 11.95 8.42 16.96
CA ALA A 65 12.21 9.79 17.39
C ALA A 65 10.98 10.70 17.22
N ARG A 66 10.25 10.54 16.10
CA ARG A 66 9.08 11.35 15.77
C ARG A 66 7.88 11.10 16.70
N ARG A 67 7.73 9.89 17.24
CA ARG A 67 6.68 9.54 18.22
C ARG A 67 6.87 10.29 19.55
N THR A 68 8.10 10.55 19.98
CA THR A 68 8.38 11.22 21.27
C THR A 68 8.11 12.72 21.21
N ALA A 69 8.39 13.38 20.09
CA ALA A 69 8.19 14.82 19.93
C ALA A 69 6.70 15.23 19.81
N ARG A 70 5.85 14.36 19.25
CA ARG A 70 4.44 14.66 18.98
C ARG A 70 3.54 14.68 20.23
N ARG A 71 3.98 14.10 21.36
CA ARG A 71 3.22 14.07 22.62
C ARG A 71 3.19 15.40 23.39
N ALA A 72 3.94 16.41 22.94
CA ALA A 72 4.17 17.64 23.71
C ALA A 72 3.34 18.86 23.28
N ALA A 73 2.50 18.75 22.25
CA ALA A 73 1.77 19.90 21.68
C ALA A 73 0.30 19.55 21.38
N GLU A 74 -0.60 19.82 22.31
CA GLU A 74 -2.05 19.69 22.14
C GLU A 74 -2.78 20.99 22.49
N THR A 75 -3.56 21.54 21.55
CA THR A 75 -4.75 22.37 21.83
C THR A 75 -5.70 22.40 20.60
N ASP A 76 -6.94 21.99 20.84
CA ASP A 76 -8.27 22.30 20.26
C ASP A 76 -8.68 22.26 18.75
N GLU A 77 -9.94 21.79 18.60
CA GLU A 77 -11.05 22.21 17.70
C GLU A 77 -11.44 21.48 16.37
N THR A 78 -12.78 21.41 16.21
CA THR A 78 -13.76 20.92 15.18
C THR A 78 -13.82 19.45 14.71
N PRO A 79 -15.03 18.84 14.63
CA PRO A 79 -15.24 17.54 13.97
C PRO A 79 -15.15 17.67 12.44
N ILE A 80 -14.37 16.81 11.80
CA ILE A 80 -14.14 16.80 10.35
C ILE A 80 -14.60 15.43 9.81
N ASP A 81 -15.23 15.41 8.63
CA ASP A 81 -15.52 14.15 7.93
C ASP A 81 -14.20 13.43 7.62
N ALA A 82 -14.04 12.24 8.18
CA ALA A 82 -12.85 11.42 8.03
C ALA A 82 -12.53 11.07 6.58
N ARG A 83 -13.56 10.85 5.76
CA ARG A 83 -13.41 10.47 4.35
C ARG A 83 -12.92 11.66 3.53
N GLU A 84 -13.43 12.86 3.81
CA GLU A 84 -12.97 14.10 3.20
C GLU A 84 -11.52 14.40 3.61
N LEU A 85 -11.20 14.25 4.90
CA LEU A 85 -9.84 14.44 5.43
C LEU A 85 -8.81 13.52 4.75
N VAL A 86 -9.16 12.24 4.52
CA VAL A 86 -8.30 11.30 3.80
C VAL A 86 -8.01 11.77 2.37
N ARG A 87 -9.03 12.27 1.65
CA ARG A 87 -8.86 12.80 0.28
C ARG A 87 -7.93 14.00 0.24
N VAL A 88 -8.07 14.91 1.20
CA VAL A 88 -7.20 16.10 1.32
C VAL A 88 -5.76 15.67 1.61
N LEU A 89 -5.54 14.79 2.59
CA LEU A 89 -4.21 14.30 2.95
C LEU A 89 -3.55 13.52 1.80
N GLU A 90 -4.32 12.77 1.02
CA GLU A 90 -3.82 12.07 -0.17
C GLU A 90 -3.37 13.04 -1.26
N ALA A 91 -4.15 14.09 -1.52
CA ALA A 91 -3.81 15.13 -2.48
C ALA A 91 -2.52 15.88 -2.09
N GLU A 92 -2.42 16.31 -0.83
CA GLU A 92 -1.23 16.99 -0.30
C GLU A 92 0.00 16.09 -0.28
N MET A 93 -0.17 14.79 0.01
CA MET A 93 0.91 13.81 -0.03
C MET A 93 1.46 13.66 -1.45
N LEU A 94 0.57 13.55 -2.45
CA LEU A 94 0.95 13.43 -3.85
C LEU A 94 1.63 14.70 -4.38
N GLU A 95 1.15 15.87 -3.97
CA GLU A 95 1.78 17.15 -4.30
C GLU A 95 3.19 17.24 -3.69
N ALA A 96 3.34 16.93 -2.40
CA ALA A 96 4.64 16.90 -1.73
C ALA A 96 5.60 15.87 -2.36
N ALA A 97 5.09 14.72 -2.78
CA ALA A 97 5.88 13.72 -3.50
C ALA A 97 6.32 14.23 -4.90
N GLY A 98 5.45 14.96 -5.60
CA GLY A 98 5.76 15.62 -6.87
C GLY A 98 6.78 16.75 -6.73
N ALA A 99 6.78 17.45 -5.59
CA ALA A 99 7.76 18.48 -5.23
C ALA A 99 9.08 17.92 -4.65
N PHE A 100 9.26 16.59 -4.62
CA PHE A 100 10.40 15.91 -4.01
C PHE A 100 10.56 16.14 -2.48
N GLU A 101 9.52 16.59 -1.79
CA GLU A 101 9.46 16.77 -0.34
C GLU A 101 9.07 15.46 0.37
N PHE A 102 9.93 14.44 0.27
CA PHE A 102 9.62 13.08 0.72
C PHE A 102 9.33 12.96 2.22
N GLU A 103 9.95 13.80 3.04
CA GLU A 103 9.71 13.83 4.49
C GLU A 103 8.28 14.29 4.83
N LYS A 104 7.78 15.28 4.07
CA LYS A 104 6.43 15.81 4.20
C LYS A 104 5.41 14.81 3.66
N ALA A 105 5.67 14.21 2.49
CA ALA A 105 4.82 13.15 1.95
C ALA A 105 4.71 11.95 2.91
N ALA A 106 5.82 11.53 3.53
CA ALA A 106 5.80 10.45 4.53
C ALA A 106 4.98 10.83 5.78
N ALA A 107 5.06 12.08 6.23
CA ALA A 107 4.25 12.59 7.33
C ALA A 107 2.74 12.52 7.05
N LEU A 108 2.35 12.98 5.86
CA LEU A 108 0.97 13.02 5.41
C LEU A 108 0.40 11.62 5.22
N ARG A 109 1.20 10.69 4.68
CA ARG A 109 0.85 9.26 4.59
C ARG A 109 0.56 8.66 5.97
N ASP A 110 1.44 8.91 6.94
CA ASP A 110 1.29 8.33 8.28
C ASP A 110 0.09 8.92 9.03
N GLN A 111 -0.30 10.16 8.73
CA GLN A 111 -1.55 10.75 9.23
C GLN A 111 -2.77 10.14 8.54
N MET A 112 -2.74 10.00 7.22
CA MET A 112 -3.81 9.38 6.43
C MET A 112 -4.10 7.94 6.87
N LEU A 113 -3.06 7.14 7.13
CA LEU A 113 -3.23 5.75 7.61
C LEU A 113 -3.93 5.69 8.96
N LYS A 114 -3.62 6.58 9.90
CA LYS A 114 -4.32 6.64 11.19
C LYS A 114 -5.79 6.97 11.03
N VAL A 115 -6.11 7.94 10.18
CA VAL A 115 -7.50 8.31 9.91
C VAL A 115 -8.26 7.11 9.31
N ARG A 116 -7.62 6.36 8.40
CA ARG A 116 -8.19 5.16 7.79
C ARG A 116 -8.41 4.02 8.78
N GLU A 117 -7.46 3.79 9.69
CA GLU A 117 -7.59 2.80 10.77
C GLU A 117 -8.79 3.12 11.67
N ILE A 118 -9.09 4.39 11.91
CA ILE A 118 -10.23 4.80 12.73
C ILE A 118 -11.55 4.59 12.00
N ILE A 119 -11.61 4.94 10.70
CA ILE A 119 -12.77 4.62 9.86
C ILE A 119 -13.05 3.11 9.87
N GLU A 120 -12.01 2.29 9.73
CA GLU A 120 -12.13 0.82 9.75
C GLU A 120 -12.54 0.28 11.14
N ALA A 121 -12.08 0.91 12.23
CA ALA A 121 -12.45 0.55 13.60
C ALA A 121 -13.92 0.88 13.93
N GLU A 122 -14.46 1.96 13.35
CA GLU A 122 -15.85 2.39 13.55
C GLU A 122 -16.84 1.68 12.61
N ALA A 123 -16.38 1.19 11.45
CA ALA A 123 -17.24 0.53 10.46
C ALA A 123 -17.59 -0.95 10.74
N GLY A 124 -16.99 -1.61 11.74
CA GLY A 124 -17.28 -3.01 12.09
C GLY A 124 -16.90 -4.05 11.01
N PRO A 125 -16.95 -5.38 11.32
CA PRO A 125 -16.49 -6.44 10.40
C PRO A 125 -17.47 -6.81 9.27
N ALA A 126 -18.49 -6.00 9.02
CA ALA A 126 -19.37 -6.12 7.86
C ALA A 126 -19.47 -4.73 7.25
N GLY A 127 -18.97 -4.56 6.03
CA GLY A 127 -19.02 -3.30 5.31
C GLY A 127 -20.46 -2.87 5.09
N ASP A 128 -21.01 -2.13 6.04
CA ASP A 128 -22.27 -1.43 5.88
C ASP A 128 -21.99 -0.27 4.91
N GLU A 129 -22.59 -0.33 3.73
CA GLU A 129 -22.66 0.77 2.76
C GLU A 129 -23.60 1.87 3.28
N SER A 130 -23.60 2.15 4.58
CA SER A 130 -24.22 3.34 5.11
C SER A 130 -23.34 4.53 4.73
N ASP A 131 -23.86 5.40 3.87
CA ASP A 131 -23.26 6.66 3.43
C ASP A 131 -23.27 7.72 4.56
N GLU A 132 -23.29 7.28 5.82
CA GLU A 132 -23.26 8.16 6.98
C GLU A 132 -21.84 8.72 7.18
N PRO A 133 -21.69 10.05 7.30
CA PRO A 133 -20.39 10.67 7.45
C PRO A 133 -19.78 10.30 8.80
N VAL A 134 -18.59 9.70 8.75
CA VAL A 134 -17.80 9.39 9.94
C VAL A 134 -17.15 10.68 10.42
N MET A 135 -17.76 11.31 11.43
CA MET A 135 -17.32 12.58 11.97
C MET A 135 -16.26 12.34 13.05
N LEU A 136 -14.99 12.62 12.72
CA LEU A 136 -13.88 12.42 13.66
C LEU A 136 -13.51 13.72 14.36
N ARG A 137 -13.34 13.65 15.67
CA ARG A 137 -12.68 14.71 16.44
C ARG A 137 -11.17 14.49 16.35
N ARG A 138 -10.39 15.57 16.23
CA ARG A 138 -8.91 15.47 16.14
C ARG A 138 -8.27 14.67 17.29
N GLY A 139 -8.89 14.66 18.47
CA GLY A 139 -8.46 13.87 19.63
C GLY A 139 -8.72 12.35 19.53
N GLU A 140 -9.64 11.90 18.67
CA GLU A 140 -9.87 10.47 18.41
C GLU A 140 -8.80 9.88 17.48
N ILE A 141 -8.12 10.75 16.71
CA ILE A 141 -7.00 10.38 15.83
C ILE A 141 -5.71 10.06 16.61
N GLU A 142 -5.65 10.42 17.89
CA GLU A 142 -4.44 10.33 18.70
C GLU A 142 -4.58 9.44 19.94
N ARG A 143 -5.73 8.77 20.13
CA ARG A 143 -5.90 7.82 21.24
C ARG A 143 -4.96 6.62 21.06
N PRO A 144 -4.05 6.32 22.02
CA PRO A 144 -3.33 5.07 22.00
C PRO A 144 -4.33 3.93 22.19
N ILE A 145 -4.30 2.94 21.29
CA ILE A 145 -5.06 1.71 21.42
C ILE A 145 -4.73 1.11 22.80
N ARG A 146 -5.74 1.01 23.67
CA ARG A 146 -5.61 0.32 24.96
C ARG A 146 -5.32 -1.15 24.65
N ALA A 147 -4.21 -1.66 25.20
CA ALA A 147 -3.86 -3.07 25.19
C ALA A 147 -4.89 -3.91 25.96
#